data_AF-A0A8T5RXH2-F1
#
_entry.id   AF-A0A8T5RXH2-F1
#
_cell.length_a   1.000
_cell.length_b   1.000
_cell.length_c   1.000
_cell.angle_alpha   90.00
_cell.angle_beta   90.00
_cell.angle_gamma   90.00
#
_symmetry.space_group_name_H-M   'P 1'
#
loop_
_entity.id
_entity.type
_entity.pdbx_description
1 polymer ?
#
loop_
_entity_poly.entity_id
_entity_poly.type
_entity_poly.pdbx_seq_one_letter_code
_entity_poly.pdbx_strand_id
1 'polypeptide(L)' 'MPIIMPSPRTGKVPQIHESAYIAPTAVIIGDVTIGEGSNIWFGAVLRGDWGLIIVGR' A
#
# COMPACT_ATOMS: atom_id res chain seq x y z
N MET A 1 -13.26 0.67 5.19
CA MET A 1 -11.95 1.09 5.73
C MET A 1 -10.90 0.34 4.93
N PRO A 2 -9.83 1.00 4.47
CA PRO A 2 -8.82 0.30 3.69
C PRO A 2 -8.20 -0.82 4.52
N ILE A 3 -7.79 -1.90 3.85
CA ILE A 3 -7.05 -2.98 4.51
C ILE A 3 -5.57 -2.69 4.30
N ILE A 4 -4.87 -2.40 5.40
CA ILE A 4 -3.43 -2.17 5.42
C ILE A 4 -2.85 -3.16 6.41
N MET A 5 -2.01 -4.08 5.94
CA MET A 5 -1.49 -5.15 6.79
C MET A 5 -0.07 -5.57 6.43
N PRO A 6 0.69 -6.13 7.38
CA PRO A 6 2.00 -6.69 7.09
C PRO A 6 1.90 -7.88 6.10
N SER A 7 3.00 -8.15 5.40
CA SER A 7 3.13 -9.39 4.64
C SER A 7 3.12 -10.59 5.60
N PRO A 8 2.27 -11.61 5.38
CA PRO A 8 2.32 -12.86 6.13
C PRO A 8 3.65 -13.61 5.97
N ARG A 9 4.39 -13.33 4.89
CA ARG A 9 5.65 -14.00 4.57
C ARG A 9 6.85 -13.32 5.20
N THR A 10 6.95 -12.00 5.08
CA THR A 10 8.16 -11.24 5.42
C THR A 10 8.01 -10.33 6.64
N GLY A 11 6.78 -10.14 7.14
CA GLY A 11 6.49 -9.18 8.22
C GLY A 11 6.62 -7.71 7.82
N LYS A 12 7.00 -7.40 6.57
CA LYS A 12 7.12 -6.03 6.09
C LYS A 12 5.76 -5.33 6.07
N VAL A 13 5.75 -4.07 6.50
CA VAL A 13 4.57 -3.24 6.61
C VAL A 13 4.57 -2.15 5.53
N PRO A 14 3.41 -1.84 4.92
CA PRO A 14 3.31 -0.74 3.97
C PRO A 14 3.77 0.59 4.57
N GLN A 15 4.54 1.36 3.81
CA GLN A 15 4.95 2.72 4.11
C GLN A 15 4.11 3.67 3.26
N ILE A 16 3.28 4.50 3.89
CA ILE A 16 2.32 5.35 3.19
C ILE A 16 2.57 6.79 3.63
N HIS A 17 2.83 7.67 2.67
CA HIS A 17 2.95 9.10 2.94
C HIS A 17 1.61 9.66 3.44
N GLU A 18 1.65 10.58 4.40
CA GLU A 18 0.45 11.15 5.05
C GLU A 18 -0.50 11.88 4.08
N SER A 19 0.04 12.45 3.00
CA SER A 19 -0.73 13.14 1.96
C SER A 19 -1.34 12.21 0.92
N ALA A 20 -1.04 10.90 0.95
CA ALA A 20 -1.58 9.97 -0.01
C ALA A 20 -3.06 9.68 0.29
N TYR A 21 -3.89 9.68 -0.74
CA TYR A 21 -5.28 9.26 -0.62
C TYR A 21 -5.38 7.74 -0.77
N ILE A 22 -5.95 7.09 0.24
CA ILE A 22 -6.25 5.65 0.20
C ILE A 22 -7.77 5.45 0.25
N ALA A 23 -8.34 4.95 -0.85
CA ALA A 23 -9.77 4.69 -0.93
C ALA A 23 -10.22 3.66 0.13
N PRO A 24 -11.42 3.78 0.72
CA PRO A 24 -11.91 2.90 1.78
C PRO A 24 -12.00 1.40 1.46
N THR A 25 -11.88 1.00 0.20
CA THR A 25 -11.93 -0.40 -0.26
C THR A 25 -10.59 -0.89 -0.82
N ALA A 26 -9.54 -0.06 -0.78
CA ALA A 26 -8.22 -0.45 -1.25
C ALA A 26 -7.58 -1.46 -0.29
N VAL A 27 -6.73 -2.33 -0.84
CA VAL A 27 -5.99 -3.35 -0.08
C VAL A 27 -4.50 -3.18 -0.35
N ILE A 28 -3.71 -3.00 0.72
CA ILE A 28 -2.27 -2.75 0.67
C ILE A 28 -1.57 -3.69 1.65
N ILE A 29 -0.73 -4.56 1.13
CA ILE A 29 -0.12 -5.66 1.90
C ILE A 29 1.38 -5.73 1.61
N GLY A 30 2.18 -5.83 2.65
CA GLY A 30 3.60 -6.17 2.52
C GLY A 30 4.52 -5.01 2.17
N ASP A 31 5.55 -5.30 1.35
CA ASP A 31 6.62 -4.39 0.97
C ASP A 31 6.14 -3.36 -0.08
N VAL A 32 5.32 -2.42 0.37
CA VAL A 32 4.73 -1.37 -0.46
C VAL A 32 5.13 -0.02 0.09
N THR A 33 5.65 0.85 -0.77
CA THR A 33 5.91 2.27 -0.46
C THR A 33 5.02 3.14 -1.35
N ILE A 34 4.26 4.05 -0.75
CA ILE A 34 3.39 5.00 -1.44
C ILE A 34 3.90 6.42 -1.19
N GLY A 35 4.27 7.10 -2.27
CA GLY A 35 4.82 8.44 -2.26
C GLY A 35 3.80 9.54 -1.96
N GLU A 36 4.33 10.74 -1.74
CA GLU A 36 3.57 11.98 -1.53
C GLU A 36 2.58 12.24 -2.67
N GLY A 37 1.34 12.64 -2.34
CA GLY A 37 0.30 13.03 -3.31
C GLY A 37 -0.29 11.89 -4.15
N SER A 38 0.14 10.65 -3.91
CA SER A 38 -0.37 9.47 -4.62
C SER A 38 -1.82 9.15 -4.23
N ASN A 39 -2.56 8.60 -5.19
CA ASN A 39 -3.95 8.21 -5.00
C ASN A 39 -4.15 6.72 -5.32
N ILE A 40 -4.57 5.94 -4.32
CA ILE A 40 -4.97 4.54 -4.48
C ILE A 40 -6.48 4.46 -4.47
N TRP A 41 -7.06 4.24 -5.65
CA TRP A 41 -8.51 4.29 -5.86
C TRP A 41 -9.23 2.98 -5.51
N PHE A 42 -10.55 3.06 -5.50
CA PHE A 42 -11.44 1.96 -5.10
C PHE A 42 -11.13 0.65 -5.84
N GLY A 43 -11.17 -0.46 -5.11
CA GLY A 43 -10.87 -1.80 -5.63
C GLY A 43 -9.39 -2.11 -5.91
N ALA A 44 -8.46 -1.16 -5.78
CA ALA A 44 -7.05 -1.42 -6.03
C ALA A 44 -6.44 -2.37 -4.98
N VAL A 45 -5.56 -3.27 -5.44
CA VAL A 45 -4.84 -4.23 -4.60
C VAL A 45 -3.34 -4.13 -4.87
N LEU A 46 -2.58 -3.66 -3.89
CA LEU A 46 -1.11 -3.63 -3.91
C LEU A 46 -0.61 -4.69 -2.93
N ARG A 47 -0.04 -5.78 -3.46
CA ARG A 47 0.42 -6.92 -2.66
C ARG A 47 1.91 -7.19 -2.88
N GLY A 48 2.75 -6.50 -2.10
CA GLY A 48 4.20 -6.60 -2.10
C GLY A 48 4.72 -7.78 -1.27
N ASP A 49 4.21 -9.00 -1.50
CA ASP A 49 4.67 -10.17 -0.75
C ASP A 49 6.00 -10.72 -1.25
N TRP A 50 6.21 -10.69 -2.57
CA TRP A 50 7.35 -11.33 -3.25
C TRP A 50 8.44 -10.34 -3.65
N GLY A 51 8.09 -9.07 -3.77
CA GLY A 51 9.00 -8.00 -4.16
C GLY A 51 8.44 -6.64 -3.77
N LEU A 52 9.31 -5.65 -3.89
CA LEU A 52 9.01 -4.26 -3.56
C LEU A 52 8.05 -3.65 -4.59
N ILE A 53 7.02 -2.96 -4.10
CA ILE A 53 6.17 -2.07 -4.90
C ILE A 53 6.47 -0.63 -4.46
N ILE A 54 6.84 0.22 -5.41
CA ILE A 54 6.96 1.67 -5.18
C ILE A 54 5.93 2.37 -6.06
N VAL A 55 5.01 3.11 -5.42
CA VAL A 55 4.22 4.15 -6.07
C VAL A 55 4.97 5.46 -5.85
N GLY A 56 5.45 6.07 -6.94
CA GLY A 56 6.24 7.29 -6.92
C GLY A 56 5.45 8.55 -6.53
N ARG A 57 6.03 9.72 -6.81
CA ARG A 57 5.32 11.01 -6.77
C ARG A 57 4.67 11.27 -8.12
#